data_AF-A0A847UYC1-F1
#
_entry.id   AF-A0A847UYC1-F1
#
_cell.length_a   1.000
_cell.length_b   1.000
_cell.length_c   1.000
_cell.angle_alpha   90.00
_cell.angle_beta   90.00
_cell.angle_gamma   90.00
#
_symmetry.space_group_name_H-M   'P 1'
#
loop_
_entity.id
_entity.type
_entity.pdbx_description
1 polymer ?
#
loop_
_entity_poly.entity_id
_entity_poly.type
_entity_poly.pdbx_seq_one_letter_code
_entity_poly.pdbx_strand_id
1 'polypeptide(L)'
;MRAVMSSPCGVDYRQLTVYTKYFTPPTFSFESARSSFLKTVEGLPPSSDQNQQFKDGVLWADCISLLEHDDVFFVTSDAAFFHKRKYEEGLAKNLLAETIGKAHHLKTFSSLGELLTDIKTQVVIDEALLIQSFMNQHGQLVDDMLQRNSFSLEDAPDLKKTLYATELPTVLYIEFTIDTPCSDLSDQGRTKAVLHLKGSGSYSVESGKYDDIRITGQELDFLLADGTTRQSANIIIGAASIVIGHRDVVHTVRYQLMEENR
;
A
#
# COMPACT_ATOMS: atom_id res chain seq x y z
N MET A 1 -11.37 7.53 -12.49
CA MET A 1 -11.59 7.35 -11.04
C MET A 1 -11.32 8.65 -10.28
N ARG A 2 -12.37 9.27 -9.73
CA ARG A 2 -12.26 10.52 -8.95
C ARG A 2 -12.96 10.36 -7.58
N ALA A 3 -12.25 10.70 -6.51
CA ALA A 3 -12.78 10.73 -5.15
C ALA A 3 -13.10 12.18 -4.74
N VAL A 4 -14.27 12.37 -4.11
CA VAL A 4 -14.74 13.67 -3.61
C VAL A 4 -14.92 13.58 -2.09
N MET A 5 -14.36 14.55 -1.35
CA MET A 5 -14.40 14.59 0.12
C MET A 5 -15.22 15.78 0.62
N SER A 6 -16.08 15.53 1.61
CA SER A 6 -16.63 16.57 2.47
C SER A 6 -15.89 16.58 3.81
N SER A 7 -15.11 17.63 4.10
CA SER A 7 -14.38 17.78 5.36
C SER A 7 -15.12 18.69 6.35
N PRO A 8 -15.14 18.36 7.66
CA PRO A 8 -15.32 19.35 8.72
C PRO A 8 -14.08 20.26 8.77
N CYS A 9 -14.26 21.53 9.16
CA CYS A 9 -13.18 22.50 9.32
C CYS A 9 -12.01 21.91 10.15
N GLY A 10 -10.80 21.85 9.58
CA GLY A 10 -9.58 21.50 10.32
C GLY A 10 -8.50 20.71 9.58
N VAL A 11 -8.65 20.36 8.30
CA VAL A 11 -7.61 19.61 7.57
C VAL A 11 -6.51 20.57 7.09
N ASP A 12 -5.27 20.33 7.54
CA ASP A 12 -4.07 21.02 7.08
C ASP A 12 -3.82 20.69 5.60
N TYR A 13 -4.03 21.68 4.73
CA TYR A 13 -3.93 21.57 3.27
C TYR A 13 -2.52 21.19 2.77
N ARG A 14 -1.50 21.16 3.64
CA ARG A 14 -0.13 20.79 3.27
C ARG A 14 0.07 19.28 3.05
N GLN A 15 -0.80 18.43 3.57
CA GLN A 15 -0.76 16.97 3.31
C GLN A 15 -1.42 16.54 1.99
N LEU A 16 -2.12 17.44 1.29
CA LEU A 16 -2.88 17.14 0.07
C LEU A 16 -2.05 17.16 -1.22
N THR A 17 -0.78 17.55 -1.16
CA THR A 17 0.08 17.75 -2.34
C THR A 17 0.43 16.45 -3.08
N VAL A 18 0.24 15.27 -2.47
CA VAL A 18 0.55 13.97 -3.08
C VAL A 18 -0.63 13.38 -3.90
N TYR A 19 -1.85 13.93 -3.78
CA TYR A 19 -3.08 13.21 -4.18
C TYR A 19 -3.94 13.87 -5.29
N THR A 20 -3.41 14.88 -5.99
CA THR A 20 -4.16 15.65 -7.01
C THR A 20 -4.53 14.87 -8.29
N LYS A 21 -4.04 13.64 -8.48
CA LYS A 21 -4.46 12.78 -9.60
C LYS A 21 -5.82 12.11 -9.38
N TYR A 22 -6.23 11.89 -8.13
CA TYR A 22 -7.43 11.13 -7.79
C TYR A 22 -8.49 11.94 -7.04
N PHE A 23 -8.14 13.09 -6.46
CA PHE A 23 -9.08 13.95 -5.75
C PHE A 23 -9.39 15.20 -6.56
N THR A 24 -10.65 15.33 -6.99
CA THR A 24 -11.11 16.53 -7.70
C THR A 24 -11.91 17.40 -6.73
N PRO A 25 -11.50 18.65 -6.46
CA PRO A 25 -12.33 19.54 -5.68
C PRO A 25 -13.64 19.81 -6.43
N PRO A 26 -14.79 19.80 -5.75
CA PRO A 26 -16.06 20.15 -6.36
C PRO A 26 -16.00 21.55 -6.96
N THR A 27 -16.42 21.69 -8.22
CA THR A 27 -16.43 22.96 -8.93
C THR A 27 -17.76 23.66 -8.67
N PHE A 28 -17.77 24.64 -7.77
CA PHE A 28 -18.96 25.43 -7.48
C PHE A 28 -19.56 26.03 -8.76
N SER A 29 -20.77 25.60 -9.11
CA SER A 29 -21.50 26.11 -10.27
C SER A 29 -22.85 26.71 -9.87
N PHE A 30 -23.39 27.57 -10.74
CA PHE A 30 -24.73 28.13 -10.54
C PHE A 30 -25.82 27.05 -10.48
N GLU A 31 -25.71 26.01 -11.31
CA GLU A 31 -26.67 24.90 -11.31
C GLU A 31 -26.57 24.08 -10.02
N SER A 32 -25.36 23.87 -9.50
CA SER A 32 -25.13 23.20 -8.21
C SER A 32 -25.74 24.01 -7.05
N ALA A 33 -25.56 25.33 -7.08
CA ALA A 33 -26.18 26.24 -6.12
C ALA A 33 -27.70 26.22 -6.20
N ARG A 34 -28.27 26.24 -7.41
CA ARG A 34 -29.72 26.18 -7.62
C ARG A 34 -30.32 24.88 -7.13
N SER A 35 -29.71 23.74 -7.48
CA SER A 35 -30.14 22.41 -7.04
C SER A 35 -30.13 22.29 -5.51
N SER A 36 -29.06 22.77 -4.86
CA SER A 36 -28.96 22.77 -3.41
C SER A 36 -29.96 23.70 -2.73
N PHE A 37 -30.24 24.87 -3.32
CA PHE A 37 -31.20 25.81 -2.79
C PHE A 37 -32.61 25.21 -2.77
N LEU A 38 -33.03 24.57 -3.86
CA LEU A 38 -34.33 23.90 -3.96
C LEU A 38 -34.48 22.80 -2.90
N LYS A 39 -33.48 21.92 -2.76
CA LYS A 39 -33.47 20.88 -1.70
C LYS A 39 -33.57 21.47 -0.30
N THR A 40 -32.95 22.63 -0.07
CA THR A 40 -32.98 23.31 1.24
C THR A 40 -34.36 23.89 1.53
N VAL A 41 -35.01 24.48 0.53
CA VAL A 41 -36.40 24.98 0.64
C VAL A 41 -37.38 23.84 0.88
N GLU A 42 -37.18 22.69 0.22
CA GLU A 42 -38.04 21.52 0.31
C GLU A 42 -37.76 20.62 1.53
N GLY A 43 -36.76 20.98 2.36
CA GLY A 43 -36.38 20.18 3.55
C GLY A 43 -35.84 18.79 3.22
N LEU A 44 -35.34 18.58 1.99
CA LEU A 44 -34.85 17.29 1.51
C LEU A 44 -33.38 17.07 1.86
N PRO A 45 -32.97 15.82 2.17
CA PRO A 45 -31.58 15.46 2.41
C PRO A 45 -30.62 15.99 1.34
N PRO A 46 -29.43 16.48 1.71
CA PRO A 46 -28.86 16.49 3.07
C PRO A 46 -29.49 17.53 4.03
N SER A 47 -30.28 18.48 3.53
CA SER A 47 -31.03 19.42 4.37
C SER A 47 -32.20 18.74 5.12
N SER A 48 -32.67 19.39 6.18
CA SER A 48 -33.89 19.02 6.91
C SER A 48 -34.57 20.28 7.44
N ASP A 49 -35.84 20.16 7.87
CA ASP A 49 -36.64 21.29 8.38
C ASP A 49 -35.97 22.09 9.50
N GLN A 50 -35.05 21.48 10.25
CA GLN A 50 -34.32 22.10 11.36
C GLN A 50 -32.85 22.39 11.06
N ASN A 51 -32.32 21.96 9.91
CA ASN A 51 -30.92 22.13 9.56
C ASN A 51 -30.74 22.32 8.05
N GLN A 52 -30.42 23.55 7.65
CA GLN A 52 -30.21 23.92 6.25
C GLN A 52 -28.74 23.66 5.86
N GLN A 53 -28.50 22.59 5.11
CA GLN A 53 -27.17 22.15 4.71
C GLN A 53 -26.89 22.49 3.24
N PHE A 54 -26.89 23.79 2.92
CA PHE A 54 -26.66 24.27 1.55
C PHE A 54 -25.30 23.85 0.99
N LYS A 55 -24.23 23.90 1.81
CA LYS A 55 -22.90 23.46 1.37
C LYS A 55 -22.92 21.98 0.94
N ASP A 56 -23.57 21.15 1.73
CA ASP A 56 -23.62 19.70 1.51
C ASP A 56 -24.49 19.35 0.29
N GLY A 57 -25.56 20.11 0.04
CA GLY A 57 -26.37 19.97 -1.18
C GLY A 57 -25.63 20.40 -2.45
N VAL A 58 -24.75 21.41 -2.37
CA VAL A 58 -23.88 21.80 -3.50
C VAL A 58 -22.85 20.70 -3.78
N LEU A 59 -22.21 20.17 -2.74
CA LEU A 59 -21.26 19.05 -2.87
C LEU A 59 -21.91 17.84 -3.55
N TRP A 60 -23.15 17.52 -3.17
CA TRP A 60 -23.92 16.47 -3.82
C TRP A 60 -24.18 16.73 -5.30
N ALA A 61 -24.64 17.93 -5.66
CA ALA A 61 -24.93 18.29 -7.04
C ALA A 61 -23.69 18.22 -7.95
N ASP A 62 -22.52 18.58 -7.40
CA ASP A 62 -21.25 18.43 -8.11
C ASP A 62 -20.88 16.94 -8.31
N CYS A 63 -21.12 16.08 -7.33
CA CYS A 63 -20.93 14.63 -7.49
C CYS A 63 -21.82 14.05 -8.60
N ILE A 64 -23.10 14.46 -8.65
CA ILE A 64 -24.03 14.04 -9.69
C ILE A 64 -23.57 14.49 -11.08
N SER A 65 -22.99 15.68 -11.18
CA SER A 65 -22.45 16.20 -12.44
C SER A 65 -21.20 15.42 -12.88
N LEU A 66 -20.34 15.05 -11.93
CA LEU A 66 -19.15 14.24 -12.21
C LEU A 66 -19.48 12.82 -12.70
N LEU A 67 -20.61 12.24 -12.28
CA LEU A 67 -21.09 10.94 -12.76
C LEU A 67 -21.42 10.91 -14.27
N GLU A 68 -21.49 12.06 -14.92
CA GLU A 68 -21.64 12.12 -16.39
C GLU A 68 -20.33 11.80 -17.11
N HIS A 69 -19.20 11.86 -16.41
CA HIS A 69 -17.87 11.76 -17.00
C HIS A 69 -17.05 10.57 -16.49
N ASP A 70 -17.23 10.14 -15.24
CA ASP A 70 -16.42 9.08 -14.62
C ASP A 70 -17.14 8.48 -13.38
N ASP A 71 -16.67 7.34 -12.89
CA ASP A 71 -17.11 6.78 -11.62
C ASP A 71 -16.68 7.69 -10.45
N VAL A 72 -17.60 7.93 -9.52
CA VAL A 72 -17.41 8.84 -8.40
C VAL A 72 -17.46 8.08 -7.07
N PHE A 73 -16.43 8.30 -6.25
CA PHE A 73 -16.38 7.81 -4.88
C PHE A 73 -16.63 8.97 -3.92
N PHE A 74 -17.78 8.97 -3.26
CA PHE A 74 -18.19 10.01 -2.34
C PHE A 74 -17.88 9.60 -0.89
N VAL A 75 -16.94 10.29 -0.26
CA VAL A 75 -16.52 10.01 1.12
C VAL A 75 -17.11 11.07 2.05
N THR A 76 -17.98 10.64 2.96
CA THR A 76 -18.60 11.54 3.95
C THR A 76 -18.89 10.82 5.27
N SER A 77 -18.59 11.49 6.38
CA SER A 77 -19.00 11.07 7.72
C SER A 77 -20.30 11.73 8.18
N ASP A 78 -21.02 12.41 7.28
CA ASP A 78 -22.32 13.00 7.59
C ASP A 78 -23.45 12.01 7.29
N ALA A 79 -24.14 11.59 8.34
CA ALA A 79 -25.28 10.70 8.25
C ALA A 79 -26.49 11.33 7.50
N ALA A 80 -26.54 12.65 7.32
CA ALA A 80 -27.62 13.35 6.62
C ALA A 80 -27.82 12.87 5.16
N PHE A 81 -26.77 12.34 4.53
CA PHE A 81 -26.84 11.78 3.18
C PHE A 81 -27.46 10.38 3.11
N PHE A 82 -27.63 9.70 4.25
CA PHE A 82 -28.01 8.30 4.30
C PHE A 82 -29.47 8.11 4.72
N HIS A 83 -30.08 7.02 4.25
CA HIS A 83 -31.45 6.69 4.61
C HIS A 83 -31.57 6.49 6.13
N LYS A 84 -32.55 7.17 6.74
CA LYS A 84 -32.75 7.18 8.20
C LYS A 84 -31.49 7.57 9.01
N ARG A 85 -30.53 8.28 8.39
CA ARG A 85 -29.25 8.65 8.99
C ARG A 85 -28.41 7.44 9.44
N LYS A 86 -28.48 6.33 8.70
CA LYS A 86 -27.68 5.11 8.95
C LYS A 86 -26.85 4.75 7.72
N TYR A 87 -25.53 4.67 7.88
CA TYR A 87 -24.60 4.35 6.78
C TYR A 87 -24.94 3.04 6.07
N GLU A 88 -25.35 2.02 6.82
CA GLU A 88 -25.68 0.67 6.32
C GLU A 88 -26.90 0.63 5.39
N GLU A 89 -27.80 1.62 5.49
CA GLU A 89 -29.04 1.68 4.70
C GLU A 89 -28.81 2.37 3.34
N GLY A 90 -27.58 2.80 3.05
CA GLY A 90 -27.23 3.50 1.81
C GLY A 90 -27.80 4.91 1.74
N LEU A 91 -27.76 5.51 0.55
CA LEU A 91 -28.18 6.89 0.31
C LEU A 91 -29.66 7.12 0.63
N ALA A 92 -29.99 8.35 1.04
CA ALA A 92 -31.36 8.80 1.17
C ALA A 92 -32.12 8.64 -0.16
N LYS A 93 -33.42 8.33 -0.09
CA LYS A 93 -34.21 7.92 -1.27
C LYS A 93 -34.22 8.97 -2.40
N ASN A 94 -34.23 10.25 -2.06
CA ASN A 94 -34.17 11.35 -3.03
C ASN A 94 -32.80 11.38 -3.72
N LEU A 95 -31.72 11.25 -2.95
CA LEU A 95 -30.35 11.23 -3.47
C LEU A 95 -30.11 9.99 -4.34
N LEU A 96 -30.58 8.82 -3.90
CA LEU A 96 -30.52 7.59 -4.71
C LEU A 96 -31.30 7.74 -6.03
N ALA A 97 -32.46 8.40 -6.02
CA ALA A 97 -33.21 8.64 -7.25
C ALA A 97 -32.44 9.54 -8.24
N GLU A 98 -31.63 10.48 -7.76
CA GLU A 98 -30.80 11.35 -8.59
C GLU A 98 -29.60 10.63 -9.23
N THR A 99 -29.20 9.47 -8.70
CA THR A 99 -28.12 8.64 -9.30
C THR A 99 -28.65 7.66 -10.34
N ILE A 100 -29.94 7.31 -10.31
CA ILE A 100 -30.56 6.38 -11.25
C ILE A 100 -30.53 6.98 -12.66
N GLY A 101 -30.01 6.20 -13.62
CA GLY A 101 -29.93 6.59 -15.04
C GLY A 101 -28.70 7.40 -15.40
N LYS A 102 -27.74 7.59 -14.49
CA LYS A 102 -26.41 8.13 -14.82
C LYS A 102 -25.53 7.08 -15.50
N ALA A 103 -24.58 7.56 -16.31
CA ALA A 103 -23.71 6.71 -17.13
C ALA A 103 -22.66 5.95 -16.29
N HIS A 104 -22.27 6.51 -15.14
CA HIS A 104 -21.25 5.96 -14.24
C HIS A 104 -21.82 5.70 -12.84
N HIS A 105 -21.06 4.94 -12.05
CA HIS A 105 -21.48 4.49 -10.73
C HIS A 105 -21.03 5.45 -9.63
N LEU A 106 -21.92 5.66 -8.66
CA LEU A 106 -21.61 6.33 -7.42
C LEU A 106 -21.44 5.30 -6.31
N LYS A 107 -20.30 5.33 -5.61
CA LYS A 107 -20.09 4.54 -4.39
C LYS A 107 -19.80 5.46 -3.22
N THR A 108 -20.44 5.19 -2.09
CA THR A 108 -20.31 6.01 -0.88
C THR A 108 -19.50 5.29 0.19
N PHE A 109 -18.65 6.02 0.89
CA PHE A 109 -17.88 5.52 2.03
C PHE A 109 -18.06 6.43 3.25
N SER A 110 -18.09 5.84 4.44
CA SER A 110 -18.24 6.58 5.69
C SER A 110 -16.92 7.23 6.13
N SER A 111 -15.80 6.71 5.63
CA SER A 111 -14.46 7.19 5.94
C SER A 111 -13.47 6.98 4.80
N LEU A 112 -12.37 7.74 4.85
CA LEU A 112 -11.25 7.54 3.94
C LEU A 112 -10.62 6.15 4.11
N GLY A 113 -10.59 5.60 5.33
CA GLY A 113 -10.04 4.27 5.59
C GLY A 113 -10.78 3.16 4.85
N GLU A 114 -12.11 3.26 4.76
CA GLU A 114 -12.93 2.33 3.96
C GLU A 114 -12.63 2.45 2.47
N LEU A 115 -12.58 3.68 1.94
CA LEU A 115 -12.18 3.91 0.55
C LEU A 115 -10.80 3.29 0.27
N LEU A 116 -9.82 3.57 1.12
CA LEU A 116 -8.46 3.05 0.96
C LEU A 116 -8.42 1.52 1.00
N THR A 117 -9.29 0.90 1.80
CA THR A 117 -9.38 -0.57 1.86
C THR A 117 -9.99 -1.14 0.58
N ASP A 118 -10.99 -0.47 0.01
CA ASP A 118 -11.66 -0.90 -1.21
C ASP A 118 -10.80 -0.73 -2.48
N ILE A 119 -9.99 0.34 -2.53
CA ILE A 119 -9.10 0.62 -3.67
C ILE A 119 -7.72 -0.04 -3.54
N LYS A 120 -7.41 -0.63 -2.38
CA LYS A 120 -6.15 -1.34 -2.16
C LYS A 120 -6.04 -2.44 -3.22
N THR A 121 -5.11 -2.27 -4.13
CA THR A 121 -4.76 -3.31 -5.10
C THR A 121 -3.83 -4.28 -4.39
N GLN A 122 -4.21 -5.55 -4.33
CA GLN A 122 -3.33 -6.59 -3.84
C GLN A 122 -2.15 -6.70 -4.81
N VAL A 123 -0.96 -6.28 -4.36
CA VAL A 123 0.25 -6.41 -5.17
C VAL A 123 0.80 -7.80 -4.95
N VAL A 124 0.50 -8.70 -5.87
CA VAL A 124 1.11 -10.03 -5.90
C VAL A 124 2.52 -9.88 -6.44
N ILE A 125 3.49 -10.36 -5.65
CA ILE A 125 4.91 -10.25 -5.93
C ILE A 125 5.45 -11.63 -6.27
N ASP A 126 6.15 -11.75 -7.39
CA ASP A 126 6.75 -13.00 -7.85
C ASP A 126 8.01 -13.34 -7.04
N GLU A 127 7.86 -14.28 -6.11
CA GLU A 127 8.91 -14.70 -5.20
C GLU A 127 10.08 -15.37 -5.92
N ALA A 128 9.81 -16.12 -6.99
CA ALA A 128 10.85 -16.76 -7.78
C ALA A 128 11.71 -15.71 -8.50
N LEU A 129 11.06 -14.66 -9.02
CA LEU A 129 11.77 -13.55 -9.65
C LEU A 129 12.62 -12.76 -8.65
N LEU A 130 12.18 -12.58 -7.39
CA LEU A 130 12.98 -11.95 -6.34
C LEU A 130 14.23 -12.76 -6.03
N ILE A 131 14.07 -14.07 -5.79
CA ILE A 131 15.19 -14.97 -5.48
C ILE A 131 16.17 -15.00 -6.65
N GLN A 132 15.67 -15.11 -7.88
CA GLN A 132 16.51 -15.09 -9.08
C GLN A 132 17.27 -13.77 -9.22
N SER A 133 16.60 -12.63 -9.02
CA SER A 133 17.24 -11.31 -9.10
C SER A 133 18.31 -11.13 -8.02
N PHE A 134 18.05 -11.60 -6.81
CA PHE A 134 19.02 -11.60 -5.73
C PHE A 134 20.25 -12.47 -6.06
N MET A 135 20.05 -13.71 -6.49
CA MET A 135 21.14 -14.63 -6.82
C MET A 135 21.95 -14.17 -8.03
N ASN A 136 21.31 -13.54 -9.03
CA ASN A 136 22.03 -12.96 -10.17
C ASN A 136 22.96 -11.82 -9.74
N GLN A 137 22.59 -11.03 -8.73
CA GLN A 137 23.38 -9.89 -8.27
C GLN A 137 24.43 -10.28 -7.21
N HIS A 138 24.10 -11.22 -6.33
CA HIS A 138 24.89 -11.53 -5.12
C HIS A 138 25.33 -13.00 -5.02
N GLY A 139 25.07 -13.85 -6.03
CA GLY A 139 25.36 -15.28 -6.00
C GLY A 139 26.82 -15.61 -5.70
N GLN A 140 27.76 -14.87 -6.29
CA GLN A 140 29.20 -15.05 -6.03
C GLN A 140 29.55 -14.90 -4.54
N LEU A 141 28.94 -13.93 -3.84
CA LEU A 141 29.18 -13.71 -2.41
C LEU A 141 28.63 -14.86 -1.56
N VAL A 142 27.49 -15.42 -1.98
CA VAL A 142 26.87 -16.59 -1.34
C VAL A 142 27.77 -17.83 -1.52
N ASP A 143 28.23 -18.07 -2.76
CA ASP A 143 29.11 -19.19 -3.09
C ASP A 143 30.42 -19.13 -2.31
N ASP A 144 31.04 -17.94 -2.22
CA ASP A 144 32.27 -17.74 -1.45
C ASP A 144 32.09 -18.06 0.04
N MET A 145 30.92 -17.73 0.62
CA MET A 145 30.61 -18.05 2.02
C MET A 145 30.42 -19.55 2.23
N LEU A 146 29.73 -20.22 1.31
CA LEU A 146 29.46 -21.65 1.38
C LEU A 146 30.73 -22.48 1.18
N GLN A 147 31.58 -22.12 0.20
CA GLN A 147 32.87 -22.76 -0.03
C GLN A 147 33.78 -22.67 1.21
N ARG A 148 33.87 -21.49 1.85
CA ARG A 148 34.65 -21.31 3.09
C ARG A 148 34.19 -22.20 4.24
N ASN A 149 32.90 -22.53 4.30
CA ASN A 149 32.34 -23.36 5.37
C ASN A 149 32.10 -24.82 4.95
N SER A 150 32.43 -25.18 3.70
CA SER A 150 32.24 -26.50 3.10
C SER A 150 30.77 -26.96 3.11
N PHE A 151 29.89 -26.11 2.61
CA PHE A 151 28.46 -26.40 2.42
C PHE A 151 28.05 -26.15 0.95
N SER A 152 26.93 -26.76 0.53
CA SER A 152 26.24 -26.49 -0.74
C SER A 152 24.77 -26.15 -0.51
N LEU A 153 24.18 -25.31 -1.35
CA LEU A 153 22.74 -24.98 -1.31
C LEU A 153 21.90 -26.20 -1.71
N GLU A 154 20.73 -26.34 -1.10
CA GLU A 154 19.68 -27.28 -1.52
C GLU A 154 18.52 -26.56 -2.21
N ASP A 155 17.80 -27.28 -3.07
CA ASP A 155 16.65 -26.77 -3.83
C ASP A 155 15.38 -26.70 -2.95
N ALA A 156 15.34 -25.77 -1.99
CA ALA A 156 14.13 -25.43 -1.23
C ALA A 156 14.26 -24.10 -0.44
N PRO A 157 14.49 -22.94 -1.09
CA PRO A 157 14.53 -21.66 -0.38
C PRO A 157 13.13 -21.27 0.12
N ASP A 158 13.03 -20.88 1.40
CA ASP A 158 11.86 -20.25 2.01
C ASP A 158 12.03 -18.73 2.03
N LEU A 159 11.04 -17.98 1.55
CA LEU A 159 11.10 -16.52 1.46
C LEU A 159 10.15 -15.88 2.45
N LYS A 160 10.69 -15.06 3.35
CA LYS A 160 9.92 -14.17 4.22
C LYS A 160 10.09 -12.74 3.72
N LYS A 161 8.98 -12.03 3.49
CA LYS A 161 9.01 -10.66 2.96
C LYS A 161 8.08 -9.74 3.73
N THR A 162 8.45 -8.46 3.79
CA THR A 162 7.63 -7.37 4.29
C THR A 162 7.63 -6.25 3.27
N LEU A 163 6.43 -5.77 2.90
CA LEU A 163 6.26 -4.72 1.91
C LEU A 163 5.90 -3.40 2.57
N TYR A 164 6.43 -2.32 2.01
CA TYR A 164 6.19 -0.97 2.48
C TYR A 164 5.77 -0.08 1.31
N ALA A 165 4.69 0.66 1.50
CA ALA A 165 4.34 1.75 0.58
C ALA A 165 5.37 2.88 0.71
N THR A 166 5.77 3.43 -0.43
CA THR A 166 6.66 4.59 -0.50
C THR A 166 5.89 5.85 -0.91
N GLU A 167 6.56 7.00 -0.93
CA GLU A 167 5.99 8.25 -1.46
C GLU A 167 5.67 8.20 -2.96
N LEU A 168 6.25 7.23 -3.69
CA LEU A 168 5.95 6.94 -5.07
C LEU A 168 4.94 5.78 -5.14
N PRO A 169 3.68 5.99 -5.54
CA PRO A 169 2.65 4.95 -5.55
C PRO A 169 2.96 3.76 -6.46
N THR A 170 3.88 3.93 -7.41
CA THR A 170 4.31 2.90 -8.37
C THR A 170 5.52 2.12 -7.89
N VAL A 171 6.09 2.46 -6.72
CA VAL A 171 7.28 1.82 -6.15
C VAL A 171 6.97 1.33 -4.74
N LEU A 172 7.13 0.03 -4.52
CA LEU A 172 7.11 -0.57 -3.20
C LEU A 172 8.54 -0.77 -2.71
N TYR A 173 8.75 -0.60 -1.41
CA TYR A 173 9.98 -1.00 -0.76
C TYR A 173 9.79 -2.37 -0.10
N ILE A 174 10.78 -3.23 -0.20
CA ILE A 174 10.69 -4.63 0.23
C ILE A 174 11.86 -4.92 1.16
N GLU A 175 11.57 -5.52 2.31
CA GLU A 175 12.56 -6.19 3.15
C GLU A 175 12.30 -7.69 3.10
N PHE A 176 13.34 -8.48 2.91
CA PHE A 176 13.20 -9.91 2.75
C PHE A 176 14.29 -10.70 3.44
N THR A 177 13.97 -11.94 3.77
CA THR A 177 14.89 -12.96 4.27
C THR A 177 14.66 -14.23 3.45
N ILE A 178 15.71 -14.75 2.82
CA ILE A 178 15.70 -16.01 2.08
C ILE A 178 16.42 -17.05 2.94
N ASP A 179 15.69 -18.06 3.39
CA ASP A 179 16.20 -19.16 4.20
C ASP A 179 16.43 -20.37 3.28
N THR A 180 17.68 -20.72 3.00
CA THR A 180 18.02 -21.84 2.10
C THR A 180 18.67 -22.98 2.88
N PRO A 181 18.10 -24.20 2.89
CA PRO A 181 18.75 -25.37 3.46
C PRO A 181 20.08 -25.65 2.76
N CYS A 182 21.04 -26.16 3.52
CA CYS A 182 22.38 -26.46 3.04
C CYS A 182 22.81 -27.89 3.39
N SER A 183 23.54 -28.53 2.48
CA SER A 183 24.14 -29.86 2.65
C SER A 183 25.63 -29.75 3.04
N ASP A 184 26.06 -30.54 4.01
CA ASP A 184 27.45 -30.60 4.46
C ASP A 184 28.32 -31.39 3.46
N LEU A 185 29.45 -30.82 3.03
CA LEU A 185 30.43 -31.46 2.13
C LEU A 185 31.69 -31.96 2.85
N SER A 186 31.78 -31.80 4.18
CA SER A 186 33.00 -32.05 4.97
C SER A 186 33.08 -33.42 5.64
N ASP A 187 32.07 -34.28 5.47
CA ASP A 187 31.93 -35.59 6.15
C ASP A 187 32.03 -35.53 7.70
N GLN A 188 31.79 -34.36 8.30
CA GLN A 188 31.90 -34.15 9.77
C GLN A 188 30.61 -34.41 10.54
N GLY A 189 29.58 -34.96 9.90
CA GLY A 189 28.29 -35.24 10.53
C GLY A 189 27.54 -33.96 10.96
N ARG A 190 27.77 -32.83 10.29
CA ARG A 190 27.02 -31.59 10.55
C ARG A 190 25.64 -31.71 9.94
N THR A 191 24.62 -31.26 10.67
CA THR A 191 23.22 -31.43 10.24
C THR A 191 22.42 -30.15 10.42
N LYS A 192 21.28 -30.06 9.71
CA LYS A 192 20.35 -28.92 9.72
C LYS A 192 21.03 -27.58 9.43
N ALA A 193 21.88 -27.52 8.40
CA ALA A 193 22.47 -26.26 8.00
C ALA A 193 21.45 -25.41 7.25
N VAL A 194 21.27 -24.15 7.68
CA VAL A 194 20.37 -23.18 7.05
C VAL A 194 21.13 -21.88 6.82
N LEU A 195 21.10 -21.39 5.59
CA LEU A 195 21.64 -20.11 5.20
C LEU A 195 20.51 -19.07 5.15
N HIS A 196 20.60 -18.06 6.02
CA HIS A 196 19.71 -16.92 6.08
C HIS A 196 20.33 -15.73 5.34
N LEU A 197 19.68 -15.31 4.25
CA LEU A 197 20.11 -14.19 3.42
C LEU A 197 19.13 -13.04 3.61
N LYS A 198 19.59 -11.97 4.26
CA LYS A 198 18.78 -10.78 4.55
C LYS A 198 19.10 -9.69 3.53
N GLY A 199 18.05 -9.05 3.02
CA GLY A 199 18.21 -7.97 2.06
C GLY A 199 17.03 -7.02 2.02
N SER A 200 17.20 -5.96 1.27
CA SER A 200 16.13 -5.03 0.94
C SER A 200 16.24 -4.55 -0.50
N GLY A 201 15.14 -4.04 -1.05
CA GLY A 201 15.11 -3.54 -2.41
C GLY A 201 13.84 -2.76 -2.70
N SER A 202 13.71 -2.34 -3.95
CA SER A 202 12.51 -1.66 -4.45
C SER A 202 11.85 -2.51 -5.53
N TYR A 203 10.53 -2.47 -5.62
CA TYR A 203 9.75 -3.15 -6.64
C TYR A 203 8.88 -2.15 -7.39
N SER A 204 9.04 -2.12 -8.71
CA SER A 204 8.26 -1.28 -9.60
C SER A 204 6.98 -2.02 -10.01
N VAL A 205 5.82 -1.50 -9.60
CA VAL A 205 4.51 -2.09 -9.91
C VAL A 205 4.20 -2.01 -11.41
N GLU A 206 4.68 -0.98 -12.10
CA GLU A 206 4.45 -0.80 -13.55
C GLU A 206 5.28 -1.76 -14.39
N SER A 207 6.54 -2.01 -14.01
CA SER A 207 7.45 -2.83 -14.80
C SER A 207 7.55 -4.28 -14.33
N GLY A 208 7.06 -4.58 -13.11
CA GLY A 208 7.17 -5.89 -12.49
C GLY A 208 8.61 -6.29 -12.17
N LYS A 209 9.49 -5.31 -11.93
CA LYS A 209 10.93 -5.52 -11.73
C LYS A 209 11.38 -5.10 -10.33
N TYR A 210 12.44 -5.77 -9.88
CA TYR A 210 13.16 -5.39 -8.67
C TYR A 210 14.38 -4.54 -9.03
N ASP A 211 14.52 -3.44 -8.30
CA ASP A 211 15.62 -2.50 -8.43
C ASP A 211 16.29 -2.30 -7.07
N ASP A 212 17.58 -1.93 -7.10
CA ASP A 212 18.36 -1.60 -5.90
C ASP A 212 18.33 -2.70 -4.83
N ILE A 213 18.44 -3.98 -5.24
CA ILE A 213 18.54 -5.11 -4.31
C ILE A 213 19.87 -5.03 -3.57
N ARG A 214 19.79 -4.84 -2.26
CA ARG A 214 20.92 -4.72 -1.34
C ARG A 214 20.91 -5.89 -0.38
N ILE A 215 22.10 -6.41 -0.11
CA ILE A 215 22.32 -7.38 0.95
C ILE A 215 22.60 -6.65 2.26
N THR A 216 21.91 -7.07 3.33
CA THR A 216 22.04 -6.47 4.67
C THR A 216 22.63 -7.47 5.67
N GLY A 217 22.63 -8.77 5.36
CA GLY A 217 23.27 -9.78 6.19
C GLY A 217 23.26 -11.17 5.56
N GLN A 218 24.23 -11.99 5.97
CA GLN A 218 24.31 -13.42 5.66
C GLN A 218 24.58 -14.17 6.97
N GLU A 219 23.75 -15.13 7.34
CA GLU A 219 23.93 -15.94 8.54
C GLU A 219 23.82 -17.42 8.17
N LEU A 220 24.80 -18.23 8.55
CA LEU A 220 24.78 -19.68 8.35
C LEU A 220 24.73 -20.36 9.71
N ASP A 221 23.63 -21.05 9.97
CA ASP A 221 23.40 -21.80 11.20
C ASP A 221 23.50 -23.29 10.92
N PHE A 222 24.25 -24.05 11.73
CA PHE A 222 24.36 -25.50 11.60
C PHE A 222 24.63 -26.19 12.95
N LEU A 223 24.28 -27.46 13.05
CA LEU A 223 24.57 -28.30 14.21
C LEU A 223 25.84 -29.13 13.98
N LEU A 224 26.70 -29.16 14.99
CA LEU A 224 27.87 -30.04 15.06
C LEU A 224 27.48 -31.43 15.57
N ALA A 225 28.35 -32.42 15.35
CA ALA A 225 28.13 -33.81 15.77
C ALA A 225 27.98 -33.99 17.30
N ASP A 226 28.43 -33.02 18.10
CA ASP A 226 28.29 -32.98 19.55
C ASP A 226 26.97 -32.36 20.03
N GLY A 227 26.10 -31.95 19.11
CA GLY A 227 24.81 -31.31 19.38
C GLY A 227 24.91 -29.81 19.66
N THR A 228 26.09 -29.20 19.54
CA THR A 228 26.24 -27.74 19.69
C THR A 228 25.85 -27.01 18.40
N THR A 229 25.08 -25.93 18.54
CA THR A 229 24.74 -25.05 17.43
C THR A 229 25.89 -24.08 17.19
N ARG A 230 26.33 -23.97 15.94
CA ARG A 230 27.32 -22.99 15.51
C ARG A 230 26.68 -22.05 14.50
N GLN A 231 26.90 -20.77 14.72
CA GLN A 231 26.46 -19.69 13.85
C GLN A 231 27.69 -19.02 13.23
N SER A 232 27.68 -18.90 11.90
CA SER A 232 28.65 -18.15 11.12
C SER A 232 27.92 -16.98 10.49
N ALA A 233 28.03 -15.81 11.11
CA ALA A 233 27.34 -14.60 10.66
C ALA A 233 28.32 -13.64 9.99
N ASN A 234 27.97 -13.18 8.80
CA ASN A 234 28.58 -12.04 8.14
C ASN A 234 27.54 -10.92 8.08
N ILE A 235 27.56 -10.05 9.08
CA ILE A 235 26.71 -8.87 9.11
C ILE A 235 27.35 -7.83 8.18
N ILE A 236 26.80 -7.70 6.98
CA ILE A 236 27.19 -6.64 6.06
C ILE A 236 26.45 -5.38 6.51
N ILE A 237 27.03 -4.68 7.49
CA ILE A 237 26.59 -3.33 7.84
C ILE A 237 26.90 -2.44 6.64
N GLY A 238 25.93 -2.27 5.75
CA GLY A 238 25.96 -1.19 4.78
C GLY A 238 26.18 0.10 5.55
N ALA A 239 27.33 0.73 5.37
CA ALA A 239 27.68 1.99 6.01
C ALA A 239 26.68 3.08 5.60
N ALA A 240 25.60 3.23 6.37
CA ALA A 240 24.70 4.36 6.30
C ALA A 240 25.19 5.54 7.17
N SER A 241 26.45 5.54 7.62
CA SER A 241 26.98 6.59 8.51
C SER A 241 28.43 7.02 8.27
N ILE A 242 29.01 6.75 7.09
CA ILE A 242 30.15 7.54 6.61
C ILE A 242 29.81 8.11 5.23
N VAL A 243 29.32 9.34 5.26
CA VAL A 243 29.02 10.17 4.09
C VAL A 243 30.33 10.76 3.58
N ILE A 244 30.78 10.34 2.40
CA ILE A 244 31.57 11.19 1.49
C ILE A 244 31.04 10.96 0.07
N GLY A 245 30.21 11.91 -0.41
CA GLY A 245 29.60 11.92 -1.74
C GLY A 245 28.08 11.88 -1.67
N HIS A 246 27.42 13.00 -1.95
CA HIS A 246 25.96 13.14 -1.92
C HIS A 246 25.25 12.08 -2.78
N ARG A 247 24.42 11.27 -2.12
CA ARG A 247 23.21 10.74 -2.73
C ARG A 247 22.13 10.70 -1.64
N ASP A 248 21.28 11.72 -1.65
CA ASP A 248 20.07 11.77 -0.84
C ASP A 248 19.19 10.57 -1.20
N VAL A 249 19.01 9.65 -0.26
CA VAL A 249 17.89 8.70 -0.30
C VAL A 249 16.97 9.08 0.85
N VAL A 250 16.15 10.07 0.57
CA VAL A 250 15.08 10.56 1.43
C VAL A 250 13.83 9.77 1.05
N HIS A 251 13.52 8.70 1.79
CA HIS A 251 12.16 8.18 1.84
C HIS A 251 11.77 8.11 3.32
N THR A 252 11.23 9.24 3.79
CA THR A 252 11.04 9.56 5.22
C THR A 252 9.79 8.90 5.82
N VAL A 253 8.97 8.18 5.03
CA VAL A 253 7.77 7.51 5.53
C VAL A 253 7.59 6.16 4.85
N ARG A 254 7.55 5.08 5.64
CA ARG A 254 7.29 3.70 5.19
C ARG A 254 6.06 3.19 5.93
N TYR A 255 4.99 2.89 5.21
CA TYR A 255 3.80 2.25 5.79
C TYR A 255 3.81 0.77 5.44
N GLN A 256 3.84 -0.10 6.45
CA GLN A 256 3.84 -1.54 6.25
C GLN A 256 2.51 -1.97 5.62
N LEU A 257 2.59 -2.69 4.51
CA LEU A 257 1.45 -3.38 3.93
C LEU A 257 1.29 -4.70 4.66
N MET A 258 0.16 -4.86 5.34
CA MET A 258 -0.22 -6.16 5.91
C MET A 258 -0.59 -7.08 4.75
N GLU A 259 0.13 -8.19 4.56
CA GLU A 259 -0.35 -9.29 3.73
C GLU A 259 -1.52 -9.95 4.48
N GLU A 260 -2.74 -9.71 4.01
CA GLU A 260 -3.88 -10.53 4.42
C GLU A 260 -3.71 -11.92 3.77
N ASN A 261 -3.48 -12.91 4.62
CA ASN A 261 -3.44 -14.31 4.24
C ASN A 261 -4.82 -14.74 3.69
N ARG A 262 -4.79 -15.20 2.42
CA ARG A 262 -5.76 -16.04 1.68
C ARG A 262 -6.63 -15.36 0.63
#